data_AF-A0A937WVL7-F1
#
_entry.id   AF-A0A937WVL7-F1
#
_cell.length_a   1.000
_cell.length_b   1.000
_cell.length_c   1.000
_cell.angle_alpha   90.00
_cell.angle_beta   90.00
_cell.angle_gamma   90.00
#
_symmetry.space_group_name_H-M   'P 1'
#
loop_
_entity.id
_entity.type
_entity.pdbx_description
1 polymer ?
#
loop_
_entity_poly.entity_id
_entity_poly.type
_entity_poly.pdbx_seq_one_letter_code
_entity_poly.pdbx_strand_id
1 'polypeptide(L)'
;MGDVFYDDVGFSILTFGDGDETNALPFRVTSYSIAEYWMVADMVDPADPLLQTIGIRKTYFGAGPFTVLAPNCCRIGNLNQRANIDYFLEMDVYATNGNQSPIATQVPIVVAVEEGSNATFPVPAIDGDGDVLQWRFASDREAIGFGISNPPPDTYPPNNPNPNQGSPPKMRIDPNTGIVTWNTLGLNTTNLWTVQFMVEDWTAHPSQGGTRKGKVPVDFLLRILPRTGQIPVCHIEPMGDIVVTLGTPVTFTISGTDSDPGEVVTIQVSGLPADATMTPILLMSGVSGLSSVFNTRG
;
A
#
# COMPACT_ATOMS: atom_id res chain seq x y z
N MET A 1 4.39 15.28 -13.23
CA MET A 1 5.26 14.21 -12.68
C MET A 1 6.61 14.84 -12.43
N GLY A 2 7.21 14.56 -11.27
CA GLY A 2 8.47 15.17 -10.83
C GLY A 2 8.31 16.44 -9.99
N ASP A 3 7.14 17.07 -10.01
CA ASP A 3 6.82 18.20 -9.13
C ASP A 3 6.81 17.76 -7.66
N VAL A 4 7.24 18.66 -6.78
CA VAL A 4 7.27 18.46 -5.33
C VAL A 4 6.25 19.38 -4.67
N PHE A 5 5.47 18.82 -3.74
CA PHE A 5 4.49 19.58 -2.95
C PHE A 5 4.60 19.23 -1.47
N TYR A 6 4.00 20.06 -0.63
CA TYR A 6 3.81 19.79 0.80
C TYR A 6 2.34 19.51 1.07
N ASP A 7 2.08 18.63 2.02
CA ASP A 7 0.73 18.45 2.54
C ASP A 7 0.37 19.61 3.47
N ASP A 8 -0.27 20.63 2.90
CA ASP A 8 -0.69 21.85 3.60
C ASP A 8 -1.96 21.68 4.43
N VAL A 9 -2.68 20.56 4.28
CA VAL A 9 -3.91 20.27 5.05
C VAL A 9 -3.54 19.62 6.37
N GLY A 10 -2.71 18.59 6.30
CA GLY A 10 -2.32 17.83 7.47
C GLY A 10 -1.04 18.28 8.14
N PHE A 11 -0.09 18.81 7.36
CA PHE A 11 1.28 19.01 7.81
C PHE A 11 1.95 17.68 8.18
N SER A 12 2.02 16.78 7.19
CA SER A 12 2.63 15.45 7.36
C SER A 12 4.06 15.54 7.92
N ILE A 13 4.32 14.83 9.04
CA ILE A 13 5.65 14.66 9.66
C ILE A 13 5.90 13.18 9.99
N LEU A 14 7.16 12.80 10.20
CA LEU A 14 7.53 11.54 10.84
C LEU A 14 8.10 11.80 12.23
N THR A 15 7.59 11.09 13.24
CA THR A 15 8.26 10.97 14.54
C THR A 15 8.96 9.63 14.60
N PHE A 16 10.24 9.59 14.97
CA PHE A 16 11.06 8.36 14.89
C PHE A 16 10.99 7.47 16.14
N GLY A 17 10.31 7.92 17.20
CA GLY A 17 10.20 7.16 18.45
C GLY A 17 11.45 7.19 19.34
N ASP A 18 12.49 7.95 18.96
CA ASP A 18 13.70 8.21 19.75
C ASP A 18 13.77 9.65 20.29
N GLY A 19 12.66 10.40 20.18
CA GLY A 19 12.56 11.81 20.55
C GLY A 19 12.90 12.79 19.42
N ASP A 20 13.27 12.29 18.24
CA ASP A 20 13.51 13.08 17.03
C ASP A 20 12.32 13.00 16.06
N GLU A 21 12.16 14.03 15.24
CA GLU A 21 11.10 14.17 14.25
C GLU A 21 11.56 14.95 13.02
N THR A 22 10.85 14.80 11.91
CA THR A 22 11.10 15.59 10.71
C THR A 22 10.40 16.95 10.77
N ASN A 23 10.88 17.91 9.97
CA ASN A 23 10.02 19.00 9.51
C ASN A 23 8.90 18.46 8.60
N ALA A 24 8.03 19.34 8.10
CA ALA A 24 7.01 18.99 7.10
C ALA A 24 7.61 18.19 5.93
N LEU A 25 6.95 17.10 5.58
CA LEU A 25 7.39 16.18 4.55
C LEU A 25 7.04 16.71 3.14
N PRO A 26 8.04 16.84 2.26
CA PRO A 26 7.79 17.04 0.83
C PRO A 26 7.48 15.71 0.14
N PHE A 27 6.63 15.77 -0.87
CA PHE A 27 6.22 14.62 -1.67
C PHE A 27 6.46 14.89 -3.16
N ARG A 28 7.14 13.99 -3.86
CA ARG A 28 7.37 14.08 -5.31
C ARG A 28 6.35 13.25 -6.06
N VAL A 29 5.58 13.88 -6.94
CA VAL A 29 4.55 13.21 -7.73
C VAL A 29 5.17 12.21 -8.70
N THR A 30 4.88 10.93 -8.52
CA THR A 30 5.30 9.83 -9.40
C THR A 30 4.22 9.41 -10.38
N SER A 31 2.95 9.62 -10.06
CA SER A 31 1.82 9.35 -10.96
C SER A 31 0.58 10.17 -10.58
N TYR A 32 -0.32 10.42 -11.53
CA TYR A 32 -1.58 11.09 -11.26
C TYR A 32 -2.60 10.84 -12.37
N SER A 33 -3.88 11.03 -12.04
CA SER A 33 -4.99 11.07 -12.97
C SER A 33 -5.89 12.27 -12.67
N ILE A 34 -5.97 13.21 -13.62
CA ILE A 34 -6.88 14.36 -13.52
C ILE A 34 -8.33 13.90 -13.68
N ALA A 35 -8.57 12.93 -14.58
CA ALA A 35 -9.91 12.40 -14.84
C ALA A 35 -10.50 11.70 -13.60
N GLU A 36 -9.65 11.04 -12.82
CA GLU A 36 -10.04 10.27 -11.64
C GLU A 36 -9.70 10.95 -10.31
N TYR A 37 -9.14 12.16 -10.35
CA TYR A 37 -8.82 12.98 -9.18
C TYR A 37 -7.92 12.29 -8.14
N TRP A 38 -6.84 11.65 -8.58
CA TRP A 38 -5.85 11.06 -7.67
C TRP A 38 -4.42 11.35 -8.11
N MET A 39 -3.50 11.29 -7.14
CA MET A 39 -2.06 11.28 -7.37
C MET A 39 -1.38 10.30 -6.44
N VAL A 40 -0.22 9.83 -6.89
CA VAL A 40 0.76 9.08 -6.13
C VAL A 40 2.01 9.94 -6.04
N ALA A 41 2.60 9.97 -4.85
CA ALA A 41 3.87 10.63 -4.65
C ALA A 41 4.77 9.84 -3.69
N ASP A 42 6.06 9.95 -3.92
CA ASP A 42 7.08 9.43 -3.00
C ASP A 42 7.46 10.51 -1.99
N MET A 43 7.61 10.12 -0.73
CA MET A 43 8.16 10.98 0.30
C MET A 43 9.62 11.32 -0.03
N VAL A 44 9.99 12.59 0.13
CA VAL A 44 11.34 13.12 -0.12
C VAL A 44 11.97 13.52 1.21
N ASP A 45 13.29 13.35 1.34
CA ASP A 45 14.01 13.78 2.54
C ASP A 45 13.95 15.32 2.70
N PRO A 46 13.30 15.86 3.75
CA PRO A 46 13.25 17.31 3.98
C PRO A 46 14.61 17.91 4.34
N ALA A 47 15.60 17.10 4.71
CA ALA A 47 16.96 17.58 4.98
C ALA A 47 17.80 17.78 3.69
N ASP A 48 17.34 17.26 2.55
CA ASP A 48 17.97 17.48 1.25
C ASP A 48 17.57 18.85 0.68
N PRO A 49 18.49 19.84 0.58
CA PRO A 49 18.15 21.17 0.10
C PRO A 49 17.73 21.20 -1.38
N LEU A 50 18.04 20.14 -2.14
CA LEU A 50 17.62 20.00 -3.53
C LEU A 50 16.34 19.17 -3.68
N LEU A 51 15.83 18.59 -2.57
CA LEU A 51 14.65 17.74 -2.56
C LEU A 51 14.75 16.61 -3.60
N GLN A 52 15.94 16.01 -3.76
CA GLN A 52 16.21 14.97 -4.75
C GLN A 52 16.14 13.55 -4.15
N THR A 53 16.46 13.42 -2.87
CA THR A 53 16.56 12.15 -2.15
C THR A 53 15.17 11.59 -1.82
N ILE A 54 14.83 10.42 -2.39
CA ILE A 54 13.59 9.69 -2.07
C ILE A 54 13.75 8.89 -0.78
N GLY A 55 12.73 8.94 0.08
CA GLY A 55 12.73 8.32 1.40
C GLY A 55 13.56 9.10 2.41
N ILE A 56 13.48 8.67 3.67
CA ILE A 56 14.23 9.27 4.78
C ILE A 56 15.16 8.23 5.37
N ARG A 57 16.42 8.61 5.56
CA ARG A 57 17.41 7.77 6.24
C ARG A 57 17.59 8.22 7.68
N LYS A 58 17.21 7.34 8.62
CA LYS A 58 17.42 7.56 10.06
C LYS A 58 18.41 6.55 10.61
N THR A 59 19.37 7.02 11.39
CA THR A 59 20.26 6.19 12.20
C THR A 59 19.84 6.26 13.65
N TYR A 60 19.59 5.11 14.26
CA TYR A 60 19.20 5.00 15.66
C TYR A 60 20.36 4.66 16.56
N PHE A 61 20.35 5.20 17.79
CA PHE A 61 21.25 4.78 18.85
C PHE A 61 20.62 3.64 19.64
N GLY A 62 20.95 2.40 19.28
CA GLY A 62 20.48 1.19 19.95
C GLY A 62 19.65 0.27 19.05
N ALA A 63 19.24 -0.87 19.60
CA ALA A 63 18.60 -1.93 18.82
C ALA A 63 17.10 -1.73 18.54
N GLY A 64 16.45 -0.81 19.26
CA GLY A 64 15.00 -0.66 19.25
C GLY A 64 14.29 -1.62 20.23
N PRO A 65 12.96 -1.79 20.11
CA PRO A 65 12.12 -1.24 19.04
C PRO A 65 11.98 0.27 19.13
N PHE A 66 11.97 0.91 17.95
CA PHE A 66 11.55 2.29 17.78
C PHE A 66 10.21 2.31 17.05
N THR A 67 9.22 2.97 17.62
CA THR A 67 7.91 3.13 16.98
C THR A 67 7.94 4.42 16.16
N VAL A 68 7.97 4.27 14.84
CA VAL A 68 7.90 5.40 13.91
C VAL A 68 6.45 5.65 13.56
N LEU A 69 6.05 6.91 13.62
CA LEU A 69 4.67 7.34 13.39
C LEU A 69 4.62 8.41 12.31
N ALA A 70 3.63 8.29 11.44
CA ALA A 70 3.16 9.39 10.59
C ALA A 70 1.70 9.73 10.99
N PRO A 71 1.51 10.53 12.04
CA PRO A 71 0.18 10.97 12.45
C PRO A 71 -0.29 12.12 11.59
N ASN A 72 -1.53 12.11 11.12
CA ASN A 72 -2.04 13.28 10.42
C ASN A 72 -3.56 13.39 10.31
N CYS A 73 -4.04 14.62 10.10
CA CYS A 73 -5.37 14.96 9.60
C CYS A 73 -5.29 15.27 8.09
N CYS A 74 -6.30 15.02 7.27
CA CYS A 74 -7.46 14.18 7.51
C CYS A 74 -7.66 13.31 6.27
N ARG A 75 -8.24 12.12 6.47
CA ARG A 75 -8.72 11.30 5.36
C ARG A 75 -9.75 12.06 4.53
N ILE A 76 -9.85 11.68 3.27
CA ILE A 76 -10.74 12.29 2.27
C ILE A 76 -12.18 12.34 2.80
N GLY A 77 -12.88 13.44 2.56
CA GLY A 77 -14.18 13.70 3.18
C GLY A 77 -15.38 12.93 2.62
N ASN A 78 -15.25 12.26 1.48
CA ASN A 78 -16.32 11.50 0.83
C ASN A 78 -16.07 9.98 0.84
N LEU A 79 -15.27 9.46 1.77
CA LEU A 79 -15.10 8.02 1.95
C LEU A 79 -16.37 7.37 2.52
N ASN A 80 -16.61 6.10 2.18
CA ASN A 80 -17.72 5.31 2.74
C ASN A 80 -17.54 5.01 4.23
N GLN A 81 -16.30 5.08 4.72
CA GLN A 81 -15.92 4.87 6.11
C GLN A 81 -14.69 5.72 6.40
N ARG A 82 -14.54 6.15 7.65
CA ARG A 82 -13.37 6.93 8.09
C ARG A 82 -13.13 8.20 7.26
N ALA A 83 -14.20 8.84 6.80
CA ALA A 83 -14.13 10.12 6.12
C ALA A 83 -13.87 11.26 7.12
N ASN A 84 -13.05 12.25 6.75
CA ASN A 84 -12.72 13.42 7.57
C ASN A 84 -12.17 13.12 8.98
N ILE A 85 -11.64 11.91 9.21
CA ILE A 85 -10.94 11.57 10.45
C ILE A 85 -9.44 11.48 10.20
N ASP A 86 -8.66 11.48 11.27
CA ASP A 86 -7.22 11.31 11.19
C ASP A 86 -6.84 9.97 10.54
N TYR A 87 -5.69 9.96 9.88
CA TYR A 87 -4.98 8.74 9.52
C TYR A 87 -3.70 8.64 10.33
N PHE A 88 -3.34 7.40 10.61
CA PHE A 88 -2.17 7.08 11.42
C PHE A 88 -1.43 5.95 10.72
N LEU A 89 -0.12 6.09 10.56
CA LEU A 89 0.76 5.03 10.09
C LEU A 89 1.75 4.73 11.21
N GLU A 90 1.63 3.54 11.81
CA GLU A 90 2.52 3.07 12.89
C GLU A 90 3.37 1.91 12.40
N MET A 91 4.70 2.05 12.45
CA MET A 91 5.65 0.99 12.13
C MET A 91 6.66 0.77 13.26
N ASP A 92 7.06 -0.49 13.46
CA ASP A 92 8.09 -0.86 14.44
C ASP A 92 9.41 -1.14 13.72
N VAL A 93 10.47 -0.38 14.06
CA VAL A 93 11.81 -0.50 13.48
C VAL A 93 12.79 -1.06 14.50
N TYR A 94 13.60 -2.03 14.08
CA TYR A 94 14.69 -2.59 14.86
C TYR A 94 16.01 -2.37 14.11
N ALA A 95 16.84 -1.46 14.59
CA ALA A 95 17.94 -0.90 13.78
C ALA A 95 19.23 -1.72 13.79
N THR A 96 19.45 -2.60 14.78
CA THR A 96 20.74 -3.30 14.95
C THR A 96 20.61 -4.78 15.29
N ASN A 97 19.45 -5.39 15.08
CA ASN A 97 19.24 -6.83 15.29
C ASN A 97 19.59 -7.69 14.05
N GLY A 98 20.09 -7.07 12.98
CA GLY A 98 20.35 -7.73 11.70
C GLY A 98 19.08 -8.08 10.92
N ASN A 99 17.94 -7.49 11.29
CA ASN A 99 16.66 -7.65 10.63
C ASN A 99 16.36 -6.50 9.65
N GLN A 100 15.74 -6.80 8.53
CA GLN A 100 15.21 -5.86 7.57
C GLN A 100 13.68 -5.91 7.66
N SER A 101 13.07 -4.84 8.19
CA SER A 101 11.62 -4.75 8.25
C SER A 101 11.00 -4.95 6.87
N PRO A 102 9.81 -5.57 6.79
CA PRO A 102 9.16 -5.85 5.52
C PRO A 102 8.94 -4.55 4.74
N ILE A 103 9.23 -4.59 3.45
CA ILE A 103 8.95 -3.48 2.55
C ILE A 103 7.65 -3.79 1.83
N ALA A 104 6.64 -2.94 2.05
CA ALA A 104 5.45 -2.92 1.22
C ALA A 104 5.77 -2.24 -0.11
N THR A 105 5.77 -3.01 -1.19
CA THR A 105 6.20 -2.52 -2.52
C THR A 105 5.06 -1.98 -3.37
N GLN A 106 3.80 -2.17 -2.94
CA GLN A 106 2.67 -1.60 -3.64
C GLN A 106 2.44 -0.17 -3.20
N VAL A 107 2.49 0.70 -4.20
CA VAL A 107 1.98 2.05 -4.10
C VAL A 107 0.48 1.95 -3.80
N PRO A 108 0.02 2.52 -2.69
CA PRO A 108 -1.41 2.66 -2.49
C PRO A 108 -1.93 3.73 -3.44
N ILE A 109 -2.90 3.40 -4.30
CA ILE A 109 -4.16 4.14 -4.45
C ILE A 109 -4.97 3.68 -5.67
N VAL A 110 -6.29 3.59 -5.45
CA VAL A 110 -7.39 3.13 -6.33
C VAL A 110 -7.17 1.74 -6.92
N VAL A 111 -7.31 0.71 -6.09
CA VAL A 111 -7.72 -0.58 -6.67
C VAL A 111 -9.15 -0.42 -7.13
N ALA A 112 -9.32 -0.38 -8.45
CA ALA A 112 -10.60 -0.63 -9.08
C ALA A 112 -10.96 -2.09 -8.81
N VAL A 113 -11.94 -2.31 -7.94
CA VAL A 113 -12.46 -3.63 -7.63
C VAL A 113 -13.79 -3.76 -8.35
N GLU A 114 -13.91 -4.73 -9.24
CA GLU A 114 -15.20 -4.96 -9.89
C GLU A 114 -16.25 -5.38 -8.86
N GLU A 115 -17.50 -4.98 -9.09
CA GLU A 115 -18.63 -5.48 -8.31
C GLU A 115 -18.80 -6.99 -8.49
N GLY A 116 -18.75 -7.74 -7.39
CA GLY A 116 -18.81 -9.18 -7.40
C GLY A 116 -18.73 -9.79 -6.00
N SER A 117 -19.01 -11.09 -5.89
CA SER A 117 -19.01 -11.78 -4.60
C SER A 117 -17.61 -12.18 -4.12
N ASN A 118 -16.60 -12.20 -4.99
CA ASN A 118 -15.31 -12.85 -4.75
C ASN A 118 -14.13 -12.04 -5.31
N ALA A 119 -14.14 -10.71 -5.25
CA ALA A 119 -13.00 -9.94 -5.74
C ALA A 119 -11.76 -10.21 -4.87
N THR A 120 -10.59 -10.38 -5.50
CA THR A 120 -9.34 -10.70 -4.79
C THR A 120 -8.19 -9.81 -5.23
N PHE A 121 -7.34 -9.42 -4.30
CA PHE A 121 -6.09 -8.71 -4.56
C PHE A 121 -5.06 -9.01 -3.48
N PRO A 122 -3.75 -9.01 -3.78
CA PRO A 122 -2.71 -9.19 -2.79
C PRO A 122 -2.43 -7.89 -2.01
N VAL A 123 -1.91 -8.03 -0.79
CA VAL A 123 -1.17 -6.99 -0.08
C VAL A 123 0.31 -7.37 -0.12
N PRO A 124 1.07 -6.93 -1.13
CA PRO A 124 2.42 -7.41 -1.35
C PRO A 124 3.38 -6.84 -0.32
N ALA A 125 4.22 -7.71 0.21
CA ALA A 125 5.34 -7.36 1.06
C ALA A 125 6.47 -8.37 0.85
N ILE A 126 7.69 -7.91 1.02
CA ILE A 126 8.90 -8.73 0.95
C ILE A 126 9.67 -8.53 2.24
N ASP A 127 10.16 -9.63 2.79
CA ASP A 127 11.12 -9.65 3.88
C ASP A 127 12.51 -9.99 3.33
N GLY A 128 13.51 -9.16 3.63
CA GLY A 128 14.87 -9.32 3.09
C GLY A 128 15.65 -10.49 3.69
N ASP A 129 15.26 -10.94 4.88
CA ASP A 129 15.98 -11.96 5.65
C ASP A 129 15.31 -13.34 5.60
N GLY A 130 14.14 -13.43 4.97
CA GLY A 130 13.38 -14.67 4.80
C GLY A 130 12.55 -15.06 6.02
N ASP A 131 12.26 -14.12 6.91
CA ASP A 131 11.39 -14.30 8.06
C ASP A 131 9.93 -14.55 7.64
N VAL A 132 9.13 -15.06 8.59
CA VAL A 132 7.72 -15.37 8.34
C VAL A 132 6.90 -14.08 8.38
N LEU A 133 6.27 -13.76 7.27
CA LEU A 133 5.30 -12.66 7.20
C LEU A 133 3.90 -13.09 7.60
N GLN A 134 3.19 -12.17 8.27
CA GLN A 134 1.78 -12.29 8.62
C GLN A 134 1.03 -11.02 8.26
N TRP A 135 -0.19 -11.18 7.76
CA TRP A 135 -1.04 -10.07 7.36
C TRP A 135 -2.29 -9.99 8.22
N ARG A 136 -2.71 -8.77 8.56
CA ARG A 136 -3.99 -8.52 9.23
C ARG A 136 -4.51 -7.13 8.92
N PHE A 137 -5.75 -6.87 9.27
CA PHE A 137 -6.22 -5.48 9.33
C PHE A 137 -5.48 -4.72 10.44
N ALA A 138 -5.25 -3.43 10.20
CA ALA A 138 -4.84 -2.51 11.25
C ALA A 138 -5.97 -2.36 12.28
N SER A 139 -5.57 -2.28 13.56
CA SER A 139 -6.49 -1.88 14.62
C SER A 139 -6.91 -0.42 14.45
N ASP A 140 -7.97 0.02 15.14
CA ASP A 140 -8.34 1.43 15.12
C ASP A 140 -7.20 2.32 15.62
N ARG A 141 -6.52 1.92 16.70
CA ARG A 141 -5.34 2.63 17.20
C ARG A 141 -4.27 2.81 16.11
N GLU A 142 -3.94 1.74 15.39
CA GLU A 142 -2.90 1.78 14.35
C GLU A 142 -3.30 2.65 13.16
N ALA A 143 -4.59 2.79 12.87
CA ALA A 143 -5.04 3.43 11.64
C ALA A 143 -5.66 4.84 11.82
N ILE A 144 -6.07 5.21 13.04
CA ILE A 144 -6.68 6.50 13.39
C ILE A 144 -6.10 7.14 14.67
N GLY A 145 -5.15 6.50 15.35
CA GLY A 145 -4.44 7.07 16.50
C GLY A 145 -5.22 7.07 17.83
N PHE A 146 -4.72 7.85 18.81
CA PHE A 146 -5.25 7.96 20.18
C PHE A 146 -6.22 9.15 20.39
N GLY A 147 -6.53 9.89 19.32
CA GLY A 147 -7.17 11.21 19.35
C GLY A 147 -8.68 11.27 19.58
N ILE A 148 -9.35 10.17 19.95
CA ILE A 148 -10.75 10.24 20.38
C ILE A 148 -10.95 9.58 21.74
N SER A 149 -11.26 10.42 22.74
CA SER A 149 -11.88 9.97 23.97
C SER A 149 -13.23 9.30 23.67
N ASN A 150 -13.25 7.99 23.92
CA ASN A 150 -14.37 7.07 24.16
C ASN A 150 -14.98 6.22 23.02
N PRO A 151 -15.15 4.88 23.22
CA PRO A 151 -14.70 4.02 24.33
C PRO A 151 -13.55 3.05 23.97
N PRO A 152 -12.93 2.40 24.99
CA PRO A 152 -11.69 1.62 24.91
C PRO A 152 -11.79 0.31 24.12
N PRO A 153 -10.64 -0.31 23.76
CA PRO A 153 -10.58 -1.60 23.08
C PRO A 153 -10.99 -2.74 24.04
N ASP A 154 -11.57 -3.80 23.49
CA ASP A 154 -11.80 -5.11 24.14
C ASP A 154 -13.09 -5.34 24.97
N THR A 155 -14.28 -5.16 24.40
CA THR A 155 -15.45 -5.97 24.84
C THR A 155 -16.37 -6.37 23.69
N TYR A 156 -15.91 -6.90 22.55
CA TYR A 156 -16.85 -7.45 21.56
C TYR A 156 -16.36 -8.74 20.88
N PRO A 157 -17.27 -9.70 20.64
CA PRO A 157 -16.94 -11.12 20.52
C PRO A 157 -16.26 -11.48 19.18
N PRO A 158 -15.45 -12.57 19.16
CA PRO A 158 -14.53 -12.91 18.07
C PRO A 158 -15.18 -13.33 16.72
N ASN A 159 -16.48 -13.08 16.52
CA ASN A 159 -17.25 -13.73 15.47
C ASN A 159 -18.55 -13.01 15.00
N ASN A 160 -18.62 -11.68 15.07
CA ASN A 160 -19.63 -10.89 14.32
C ASN A 160 -18.95 -9.81 13.44
N PRO A 161 -19.24 -9.73 12.12
CA PRO A 161 -18.41 -9.07 11.13
C PRO A 161 -18.88 -7.64 10.85
N ASN A 162 -18.32 -6.70 11.61
CA ASN A 162 -18.29 -5.24 11.42
C ASN A 162 -19.48 -4.43 11.99
N PRO A 163 -19.23 -3.71 13.11
CA PRO A 163 -19.83 -2.39 13.25
C PRO A 163 -18.89 -1.26 13.69
N ASN A 164 -17.57 -1.43 13.87
CA ASN A 164 -16.62 -0.33 14.25
C ASN A 164 -15.13 -0.74 14.10
N GLN A 165 -14.66 -1.17 12.93
CA GLN A 165 -13.24 -1.54 12.75
C GLN A 165 -12.77 -1.20 11.34
N GLY A 166 -11.52 -0.78 11.19
CA GLY A 166 -10.92 -0.14 10.01
C GLY A 166 -10.91 -0.79 8.63
N SER A 167 -11.83 -1.70 8.34
CA SER A 167 -11.95 -2.37 7.05
C SER A 167 -13.36 -2.25 6.43
N PRO A 168 -13.47 -2.30 5.09
CA PRO A 168 -14.73 -2.39 4.38
C PRO A 168 -15.55 -3.63 4.81
N PRO A 169 -16.89 -3.55 4.75
CA PRO A 169 -17.75 -4.68 5.06
C PRO A 169 -17.48 -5.83 4.08
N LYS A 170 -17.64 -7.07 4.59
CA LYS A 170 -17.45 -8.31 3.82
C LYS A 170 -16.04 -8.51 3.24
N MET A 171 -15.04 -7.79 3.76
CA MET A 171 -13.63 -7.98 3.42
C MET A 171 -12.97 -8.95 4.39
N ARG A 172 -12.08 -9.79 3.86
CA ARG A 172 -11.21 -10.68 4.64
C ARG A 172 -9.80 -10.66 4.04
N ILE A 173 -8.80 -10.93 4.85
CA ILE A 173 -7.43 -11.17 4.41
C ILE A 173 -6.98 -12.54 4.93
N ASP A 174 -6.32 -13.32 4.08
CA ASP A 174 -5.62 -14.53 4.53
C ASP A 174 -4.31 -14.12 5.22
N PRO A 175 -4.15 -14.42 6.52
CA PRO A 175 -3.00 -13.96 7.28
C PRO A 175 -1.68 -14.60 6.86
N ASN A 176 -1.69 -15.67 6.06
CA ASN A 176 -0.47 -16.36 5.63
C ASN A 176 -0.02 -16.01 4.23
N THR A 177 -0.93 -15.50 3.40
CA THR A 177 -0.65 -15.23 1.98
C THR A 177 -0.79 -13.75 1.62
N GLY A 178 -1.39 -12.95 2.49
CA GLY A 178 -1.69 -11.54 2.20
C GLY A 178 -2.77 -11.36 1.13
N ILE A 179 -3.45 -12.44 0.71
CA ILE A 179 -4.52 -12.36 -0.28
C ILE A 179 -5.80 -11.85 0.40
N VAL A 180 -6.28 -10.71 -0.07
CA VAL A 180 -7.56 -10.13 0.32
C VAL A 180 -8.66 -10.75 -0.53
N THR A 181 -9.80 -11.04 0.08
CA THR A 181 -11.05 -11.25 -0.65
C THR A 181 -12.12 -10.30 -0.16
N TRP A 182 -12.87 -9.74 -1.09
CA TRP A 182 -13.91 -8.77 -0.79
C TRP A 182 -15.17 -9.05 -1.60
N ASN A 183 -16.29 -9.24 -0.89
CA ASN A 183 -17.62 -9.29 -1.51
C ASN A 183 -18.16 -7.86 -1.62
N THR A 184 -18.16 -7.33 -2.84
CA THR A 184 -18.56 -5.96 -3.17
C THR A 184 -20.03 -5.83 -3.54
N LEU A 185 -20.78 -6.93 -3.66
CA LEU A 185 -22.20 -6.91 -4.04
C LEU A 185 -23.03 -6.05 -3.09
N GLY A 186 -23.75 -5.08 -3.66
CA GLY A 186 -24.64 -4.17 -2.94
C GLY A 186 -23.91 -3.16 -2.05
N LEU A 187 -22.60 -3.00 -2.20
CA LEU A 187 -21.84 -1.93 -1.57
C LEU A 187 -21.87 -0.67 -2.45
N ASN A 188 -21.62 0.49 -1.83
CA ASN A 188 -21.57 1.77 -2.53
C ASN A 188 -20.46 1.78 -3.60
N THR A 189 -20.85 2.02 -4.86
CA THR A 189 -19.97 2.13 -6.04
C THR A 189 -19.63 3.56 -6.44
N THR A 190 -20.24 4.55 -5.79
CA THR A 190 -20.01 5.98 -6.06
C THR A 190 -18.82 6.53 -5.28
N ASN A 191 -18.73 6.19 -4.00
CA ASN A 191 -17.69 6.71 -3.10
C ASN A 191 -16.52 5.73 -2.96
N LEU A 192 -15.36 6.24 -2.56
CA LEU A 192 -14.18 5.42 -2.25
C LEU A 192 -14.34 4.72 -0.89
N TRP A 193 -13.68 3.58 -0.76
CA TRP A 193 -13.49 2.84 0.48
C TRP A 193 -12.04 2.93 0.91
N THR A 194 -11.76 2.79 2.20
CA THR A 194 -10.40 2.76 2.75
C THR A 194 -10.15 1.57 3.66
N VAL A 195 -8.95 1.00 3.62
CA VAL A 195 -8.53 -0.08 4.51
C VAL A 195 -7.06 0.01 4.78
N GLN A 196 -6.66 -0.15 6.04
CA GLN A 196 -5.26 -0.30 6.39
C GLN A 196 -4.98 -1.73 6.83
N PHE A 197 -3.92 -2.30 6.30
CA PHE A 197 -3.39 -3.61 6.67
C PHE A 197 -2.07 -3.42 7.43
N MET A 198 -1.78 -4.34 8.32
CA MET A 198 -0.46 -4.49 8.92
C MET A 198 0.20 -5.73 8.33
N VAL A 199 1.44 -5.54 7.88
CA VAL A 199 2.34 -6.63 7.56
C VAL A 199 3.32 -6.76 8.71
N GLU A 200 3.32 -7.91 9.35
CA GLU A 200 4.15 -8.21 10.50
C GLU A 200 5.21 -9.23 10.12
N ASP A 201 6.42 -9.00 10.62
CA ASP A 201 7.57 -9.88 10.43
C ASP A 201 7.84 -10.61 11.75
N TRP A 202 8.01 -11.93 11.64
CA TRP A 202 8.12 -12.85 12.76
C TRP A 202 9.28 -13.84 12.58
N THR A 203 10.01 -14.11 13.66
CA THR A 203 11.09 -15.13 13.69
C THR A 203 10.63 -16.54 13.31
N ALA A 204 9.34 -16.82 13.47
CA ALA A 204 8.64 -18.04 13.11
C ALA A 204 7.14 -17.75 13.09
N HIS A 205 6.32 -18.65 12.56
CA HIS A 205 4.86 -18.44 12.57
C HIS A 205 4.33 -18.20 14.01
N PRO A 206 3.40 -17.25 14.25
CA PRO A 206 2.94 -16.92 15.60
C PRO A 206 2.37 -18.10 16.39
N SER A 207 1.66 -19.01 15.71
CA SER A 207 1.13 -20.24 16.33
C SER A 207 2.21 -21.24 16.76
N GLN A 208 3.45 -21.06 16.31
CA GLN A 208 4.63 -21.85 16.68
C GLN A 208 5.46 -21.16 17.76
N GLY A 209 4.99 -20.05 18.34
CA GLY A 209 5.69 -19.29 19.37
C GLY A 209 6.73 -18.31 18.82
N GLY A 210 6.60 -17.89 17.55
CA GLY A 210 7.43 -16.85 16.98
C GLY A 210 7.32 -15.52 17.73
N THR A 211 8.37 -14.70 17.67
CA THR A 211 8.39 -13.34 18.23
C THR A 211 8.36 -12.33 17.09
N ARG A 212 7.53 -11.28 17.21
CA ARG A 212 7.44 -10.20 16.21
C ARG A 212 8.74 -9.38 16.20
N LYS A 213 9.32 -9.21 15.01
CA LYS A 213 10.55 -8.44 14.74
C LYS A 213 10.28 -7.10 14.05
N GLY A 214 9.05 -6.85 13.62
CA GLY A 214 8.69 -5.60 12.99
C GLY A 214 7.24 -5.60 12.52
N LYS A 215 6.75 -4.42 12.16
CA LYS A 215 5.49 -4.28 11.44
C LYS A 215 5.50 -3.02 10.60
N VAL A 216 4.83 -3.06 9.45
CA VAL A 216 4.62 -1.91 8.58
C VAL A 216 3.14 -1.80 8.18
N PRO A 217 2.57 -0.59 8.13
CA PRO A 217 1.22 -0.38 7.64
C PRO A 217 1.19 -0.25 6.11
N VAL A 218 0.12 -0.74 5.49
CA VAL A 218 -0.21 -0.50 4.08
C VAL A 218 -1.66 -0.01 4.02
N ASP A 219 -1.86 1.22 3.55
CA ASP A 219 -3.17 1.89 3.58
C ASP A 219 -3.72 2.06 2.17
N PHE A 220 -4.90 1.51 1.88
CA PHE A 220 -5.52 1.50 0.56
C PHE A 220 -6.67 2.50 0.46
N LEU A 221 -6.81 3.07 -0.72
CA LEU A 221 -8.07 3.58 -1.25
C LEU A 221 -8.58 2.64 -2.35
N LEU A 222 -9.87 2.31 -2.29
CA LEU A 222 -10.52 1.32 -3.15
C LEU A 222 -11.76 1.94 -3.79
N ARG A 223 -11.99 1.67 -5.08
CA ARG A 223 -13.23 2.06 -5.78
C ARG A 223 -13.90 0.81 -6.30
N ILE A 224 -15.20 0.67 -6.07
CA ILE A 224 -15.96 -0.42 -6.68
C ILE A 224 -16.43 0.05 -8.06
N LEU A 225 -16.01 -0.64 -9.11
CA LEU A 225 -16.49 -0.40 -10.46
C LEU A 225 -17.72 -1.29 -10.73
N PRO A 226 -18.80 -0.74 -11.31
CA PRO A 226 -19.92 -1.55 -11.77
C PRO A 226 -19.44 -2.65 -12.71
N ARG A 227 -19.99 -3.84 -12.57
CA ARG A 227 -19.73 -4.95 -13.48
C ARG A 227 -20.45 -4.74 -14.81
N THR A 228 -19.74 -4.22 -15.80
CA THR A 228 -20.20 -4.11 -17.18
C THR A 228 -19.28 -4.92 -18.08
N GLY A 229 -19.63 -6.18 -18.36
CA GLY A 229 -18.84 -7.05 -19.22
C GLY A 229 -18.03 -8.13 -18.49
N GLN A 230 -16.95 -8.57 -19.12
CA GLN A 230 -15.93 -9.48 -18.61
C GLN A 230 -14.79 -8.68 -17.93
N ILE A 231 -14.00 -9.39 -17.13
CA ILE A 231 -12.87 -8.77 -16.42
C ILE A 231 -11.68 -8.68 -17.37
N PRO A 232 -10.99 -7.53 -17.45
CA PRO A 232 -9.70 -7.45 -18.13
C PRO A 232 -8.71 -8.45 -17.55
N VAL A 233 -7.95 -9.11 -18.41
CA VAL A 233 -6.88 -10.04 -18.04
C VAL A 233 -5.53 -9.33 -18.19
N CYS A 234 -4.75 -9.34 -17.10
CA CYS A 234 -3.34 -8.96 -17.13
C CYS A 234 -2.48 -10.22 -17.29
N HIS A 235 -1.63 -10.23 -18.30
CA HIS A 235 -0.69 -11.31 -18.59
C HIS A 235 0.75 -10.83 -18.40
N ILE A 236 1.56 -11.62 -17.70
CA ILE A 236 2.99 -11.35 -17.49
C ILE A 236 3.77 -12.52 -18.06
N GLU A 237 4.78 -12.24 -18.90
CA GLU A 237 5.63 -13.24 -19.54
C GLU A 237 7.12 -12.94 -19.32
N PRO A 238 7.89 -13.83 -18.66
CA PRO A 238 7.45 -15.09 -18.04
C PRO A 238 6.59 -14.85 -16.79
N MET A 239 5.62 -15.75 -16.54
CA MET A 239 4.75 -15.67 -15.36
C MET A 239 5.48 -16.15 -14.10
N GLY A 240 5.30 -15.41 -13.01
CA GLY A 240 5.78 -15.78 -11.67
C GLY A 240 6.93 -14.91 -11.17
N ASP A 241 7.45 -15.26 -9.99
CA ASP A 241 8.54 -14.54 -9.36
C ASP A 241 9.82 -14.68 -10.19
N ILE A 242 10.45 -13.54 -10.48
CA ILE A 242 11.71 -13.49 -11.20
C ILE A 242 12.82 -13.27 -10.17
N VAL A 243 13.63 -14.31 -9.93
CA VAL A 243 14.84 -14.20 -9.11
C VAL A 243 15.98 -13.69 -9.98
N VAL A 244 16.64 -12.64 -9.52
CA VAL A 244 17.61 -11.90 -10.33
C VAL A 244 18.92 -11.77 -9.57
N THR A 245 20.03 -11.97 -10.26
CA THR A 245 21.36 -11.70 -9.72
C THR A 245 21.69 -10.23 -9.93
N LEU A 246 22.25 -9.56 -8.93
CA LEU A 246 22.70 -8.17 -9.03
C LEU A 246 23.58 -7.97 -10.28
N GLY A 247 23.29 -6.92 -11.05
CA GLY A 247 23.98 -6.60 -12.31
C GLY A 247 23.54 -7.41 -13.54
N THR A 248 22.53 -8.28 -13.41
CA THR A 248 21.95 -8.97 -14.56
C THR A 248 20.70 -8.21 -15.04
N PRO A 249 20.64 -7.75 -16.31
CA PRO A 249 19.43 -7.16 -16.86
C PRO A 249 18.25 -8.14 -16.80
N VAL A 250 17.08 -7.61 -16.47
CA VAL A 250 15.83 -8.35 -16.35
C VAL A 250 14.86 -7.79 -17.36
N THR A 251 14.21 -8.66 -18.12
CA THR A 251 13.19 -8.26 -19.09
C THR A 251 12.00 -9.20 -19.05
N PHE A 252 10.80 -8.63 -19.07
CA PHE A 252 9.54 -9.36 -19.18
C PHE A 252 8.48 -8.46 -19.82
N THR A 253 7.47 -9.10 -20.42
CA THR A 253 6.36 -8.39 -21.07
C THR A 253 5.14 -8.43 -20.18
N ILE A 254 4.46 -7.29 -20.04
CA ILE A 254 3.13 -7.18 -19.44
C ILE A 254 2.16 -6.85 -20.57
N SER A 255 1.03 -7.53 -20.64
CA SER A 255 -0.06 -7.19 -21.55
C SER A 255 -1.42 -7.22 -20.87
N GLY A 256 -2.35 -6.43 -21.43
CA GLY A 256 -3.70 -6.28 -20.93
C GLY A 256 -4.70 -6.53 -22.04
N THR A 257 -5.61 -7.47 -21.82
CA THR A 257 -6.68 -7.80 -22.76
C THR A 257 -8.04 -7.72 -22.09
N ASP A 258 -9.04 -7.31 -22.85
CA ASP A 258 -10.45 -7.43 -22.52
C ASP A 258 -11.18 -8.10 -23.69
N SER A 259 -12.14 -8.96 -23.40
CA SER A 259 -12.92 -9.67 -24.43
C SER A 259 -14.14 -8.89 -24.91
N ASP A 260 -14.52 -7.81 -24.23
CA ASP A 260 -15.65 -6.98 -24.62
C ASP A 260 -15.29 -6.07 -25.81
N PRO A 261 -16.10 -6.08 -26.89
CA PRO A 261 -15.81 -5.30 -28.08
C PRO A 261 -15.78 -3.78 -27.82
N GLY A 262 -14.64 -3.15 -28.09
CA GLY A 262 -14.48 -1.70 -28.04
C GLY A 262 -14.12 -1.15 -26.66
N GLU A 263 -13.95 -2.00 -25.65
CA GLU A 263 -13.51 -1.57 -24.32
C GLU A 263 -12.02 -1.17 -24.31
N VAL A 264 -11.72 -0.25 -23.40
CA VAL A 264 -10.39 0.32 -23.21
C VAL A 264 -9.75 -0.32 -21.99
N VAL A 265 -8.59 -0.95 -22.19
CA VAL A 265 -7.76 -1.46 -21.10
C VAL A 265 -6.78 -0.37 -20.69
N THR A 266 -6.57 -0.23 -19.38
CA THR A 266 -5.52 0.63 -18.82
C THR A 266 -4.52 -0.22 -18.05
N ILE A 267 -3.23 -0.12 -18.39
CA ILE A 267 -2.16 -0.83 -17.67
C ILE A 267 -1.35 0.19 -16.86
N GLN A 268 -1.21 -0.10 -15.57
CA GLN A 268 -0.44 0.70 -14.62
C GLN A 268 0.49 -0.22 -13.82
N VAL A 269 1.60 0.35 -13.34
CA VAL A 269 2.54 -0.34 -12.45
C VAL A 269 2.85 0.55 -11.27
N SER A 270 3.05 -0.09 -10.12
CA SER A 270 3.50 0.53 -8.88
C SER A 270 4.78 -0.17 -8.41
N GLY A 271 5.72 0.57 -7.83
CA GLY A 271 6.91 -0.02 -7.21
C GLY A 271 7.95 -0.54 -8.20
N LEU A 272 8.13 0.13 -9.34
CA LEU A 272 9.26 -0.16 -10.24
C LEU A 272 10.58 0.03 -9.47
N PRO A 273 11.52 -0.95 -9.52
CA PRO A 273 12.85 -0.78 -8.96
C PRO A 273 13.55 0.46 -9.54
N ALA A 274 14.49 1.03 -8.78
CA ALA A 274 15.37 2.06 -9.30
C ALA A 274 16.07 1.53 -10.59
N ASP A 275 16.19 2.40 -11.59
CA ASP A 275 16.75 2.10 -12.92
C ASP A 275 15.94 1.12 -13.79
N ALA A 276 14.76 0.68 -13.35
CA ALA A 276 13.82 -0.04 -14.19
C ALA A 276 13.01 0.92 -15.08
N THR A 277 12.67 0.46 -16.28
CA THR A 277 11.88 1.20 -17.26
C THR A 277 10.78 0.33 -17.84
N MET A 278 9.67 0.96 -18.22
CA MET A 278 8.60 0.36 -19.00
C MET A 278 8.60 0.98 -20.39
N THR A 279 8.53 0.14 -21.43
CA THR A 279 8.45 0.59 -22.83
C THR A 279 7.30 -0.11 -23.55
N PRO A 280 6.23 0.60 -23.94
CA PRO A 280 5.94 2.02 -23.68
C PRO A 280 5.82 2.35 -22.18
N ILE A 281 5.94 3.63 -21.81
CA ILE A 281 5.70 4.03 -20.41
C ILE A 281 4.26 3.69 -20.00
N LEU A 282 4.09 3.20 -18.77
CA LEU A 282 2.79 2.81 -18.23
C LEU A 282 1.95 4.01 -17.75
N LEU A 283 0.71 3.72 -17.33
CA LEU A 283 -0.45 4.61 -17.46
C LEU A 283 -0.91 4.74 -18.92
N MET A 284 -0.75 3.65 -19.68
CA MET A 284 -1.20 3.55 -21.06
C MET A 284 -2.64 3.02 -21.10
N SER A 285 -3.48 3.68 -21.90
CA SER A 285 -4.86 3.28 -22.17
C SER A 285 -5.08 3.14 -23.66
N GLY A 286 -5.87 2.15 -24.06
CA GLY A 286 -6.19 1.87 -25.45
C GLY A 286 -6.99 0.58 -25.59
N VAL A 287 -7.27 0.20 -26.84
CA VAL A 287 -8.03 -1.04 -27.13
C VAL A 287 -7.30 -2.27 -26.59
N SER A 288 -8.08 -3.29 -26.21
CA SER A 288 -7.59 -4.61 -25.80
C SER A 288 -6.39 -5.11 -26.63
N GLY A 289 -5.35 -5.62 -25.95
CA GLY A 289 -4.10 -6.07 -26.57
C GLY A 289 -2.91 -5.13 -26.35
N LEU A 290 -3.01 -4.18 -25.42
CA LEU A 290 -1.89 -3.32 -25.03
C LEU A 290 -0.76 -4.16 -24.41
N SER A 291 0.48 -3.77 -24.66
CA SER A 291 1.64 -4.38 -24.03
C SER A 291 2.74 -3.36 -23.72
N SER A 292 3.53 -3.67 -22.70
CA SER A 292 4.73 -2.94 -22.31
C SER A 292 5.81 -3.92 -21.84
N VAL A 293 7.06 -3.59 -22.13
CA VAL A 293 8.23 -4.36 -21.74
C VAL A 293 8.90 -3.70 -20.55
N PHE A 294 9.06 -4.45 -19.47
CA PHE A 294 9.89 -4.10 -18.33
C PHE A 294 11.36 -4.34 -18.68
N ASN A 295 12.24 -3.41 -18.30
CA ASN A 295 13.69 -3.56 -18.46
C ASN A 295 14.43 -2.94 -17.26
N THR A 296 15.41 -3.64 -16.69
CA THR A 296 16.43 -3.02 -15.83
C THR A 296 17.71 -2.72 -16.62
N ARG A 297 18.48 -1.71 -16.20
CA ARG A 297 19.87 -1.57 -16.62
C ARG A 297 20.72 -2.58 -15.82
N GLY A 298 21.54 -3.35 -16.53
CA GLY A 298 22.57 -4.21 -15.91
C GLY A 298 23.77 -3.41 -15.43
#